data_AF-A0A2W0CAQ6-F1
#
_entry.id   AF-A0A2W0CAQ6-F1
#
_cell.length_a   1.000
_cell.length_b   1.000
_cell.length_c   1.000
_cell.angle_alpha   90.00
_cell.angle_beta   90.00
_cell.angle_gamma   90.00
#
_symmetry.space_group_name_H-M   'P 1'
#
loop_
_entity.id
_entity.type
_entity.pdbx_description
1 polymer ?
#
loop_
_entity_poly.entity_id
_entity_poly.type
_entity_poly.pdbx_seq_one_letter_code
_entity_poly.pdbx_strand_id
1 'polypeptide(L)'
;MTVEGRKTRNDKKRAIGVPLTTEQYEKIVELGYLCELPMKTIGESLIVNGFQKDEIMNVFQIHFRRNLTYKTNRFIIGNLDNEPYALLRDQAKRLSVRLRSNDYERISELAYAMDVSVQGAAASIITEALKQGKVMYEIMAPLIKSNLDEATIGQVRRIASHIDAKSPHDYVTLNMVLGYALEKAIEEQKKVRMVLDGWRKGLKL
;
A
#
# COMPACT_ATOMS: atom_id res chain seq x y z
N MET A 1 -17.53 -20.94 39.45
CA MET A 1 -16.31 -20.16 39.16
C MET A 1 -16.38 -19.69 37.72
N THR A 2 -16.85 -18.46 37.50
CA THR A 2 -16.81 -17.81 36.20
C THR A 2 -15.40 -17.30 35.98
N VAL A 3 -14.68 -17.91 35.02
CA VAL A 3 -13.38 -17.39 34.57
C VAL A 3 -13.67 -16.04 33.91
N GLU A 4 -13.38 -14.94 34.59
CA GLU A 4 -13.45 -13.60 34.01
C GLU A 4 -12.58 -13.57 32.75
N GLY A 5 -13.25 -13.42 31.60
CA GLY A 5 -12.59 -13.41 30.29
C GLY A 5 -11.52 -12.32 30.26
N ARG A 6 -10.28 -12.73 29.98
CA ARG A 6 -9.14 -11.82 29.83
C ARG A 6 -9.50 -10.75 28.80
N LYS A 7 -9.59 -9.49 29.25
CA LYS A 7 -9.92 -8.33 28.39
C LYS A 7 -8.87 -8.24 27.28
N THR A 8 -9.23 -8.64 26.05
CA THR A 8 -8.33 -8.58 24.90
C THR A 8 -8.08 -7.11 24.58
N ARG A 9 -6.86 -6.62 24.86
CA ARG A 9 -6.51 -5.23 24.59
C ARG A 9 -6.45 -5.03 23.08
N ASN A 10 -7.33 -4.17 22.57
CA ASN A 10 -7.47 -3.90 21.13
C ASN A 10 -6.33 -3.02 20.56
N ASP A 11 -5.50 -2.46 21.43
CA ASP A 11 -4.34 -1.61 21.08
C ASP A 11 -3.11 -2.43 20.67
N LYS A 12 -3.08 -3.74 20.95
CA LYS A 12 -1.89 -4.56 20.74
C LYS A 12 -1.68 -4.83 19.25
N LYS A 13 -0.66 -4.19 18.67
CA LYS A 13 -0.23 -4.52 17.31
C LYS A 13 0.42 -5.91 17.22
N ARG A 14 0.00 -6.71 16.24
CA ARG A 14 0.53 -8.04 15.90
C ARG A 14 1.60 -7.92 14.81
N ALA A 15 2.74 -8.57 14.99
CA ALA A 15 3.82 -8.55 14.01
C ALA A 15 3.56 -9.54 12.87
N ILE A 16 3.88 -9.14 11.64
CA ILE A 16 3.87 -9.99 10.45
C ILE A 16 5.15 -9.76 9.64
N GLY A 17 5.74 -10.84 9.13
CA GLY A 17 6.90 -10.79 8.24
C GLY A 17 6.43 -11.00 6.79
N VAL A 18 6.18 -9.91 6.08
CA VAL A 18 5.59 -9.91 4.74
C VAL A 18 6.66 -10.28 3.70
N PRO A 19 6.53 -11.40 3.00
CA PRO A 19 7.50 -11.78 1.98
C PRO A 19 7.37 -10.91 0.74
N LEU A 20 8.49 -10.40 0.22
CA LEU A 20 8.55 -9.52 -0.94
C LEU A 20 9.69 -9.95 -1.87
N THR A 21 9.56 -9.60 -3.15
CA THR A 21 10.69 -9.66 -4.07
C THR A 21 11.71 -8.57 -3.73
N THR A 22 12.93 -8.70 -4.25
CA THR A 22 13.98 -7.66 -4.08
C THR A 22 13.51 -6.31 -4.60
N GLU A 23 12.90 -6.27 -5.79
CA GLU A 23 12.39 -5.06 -6.41
C GLU A 23 11.31 -4.37 -5.56
N GLN A 24 10.34 -5.14 -5.06
CA GLN A 24 9.31 -4.60 -4.18
C GLN A 24 9.90 -4.03 -2.89
N TYR A 25 10.85 -4.75 -2.30
CA TYR A 25 11.52 -4.31 -1.07
C TYR A 25 12.28 -3.01 -1.31
N GLU A 26 13.04 -2.90 -2.39
CA GLU A 26 13.76 -1.68 -2.78
C GLU A 26 12.82 -0.52 -3.08
N LYS A 27 11.68 -0.79 -3.72
CA LYS A 27 10.65 0.24 -3.95
C LYS A 27 10.11 0.79 -2.65
N ILE A 28 9.89 -0.05 -1.64
CA ILE A 28 9.46 0.39 -0.31
C ILE A 28 10.57 1.20 0.39
N VAL A 29 11.85 0.85 0.21
CA VAL A 29 12.98 1.67 0.70
C VAL A 29 12.95 3.06 0.05
N GLU A 30 12.81 3.12 -1.27
CA GLU A 30 12.74 4.37 -2.04
C GLU A 30 11.57 5.25 -1.57
N LEU A 31 10.38 4.67 -1.41
CA LEU A 31 9.22 5.37 -0.87
C LEU A 31 9.46 5.89 0.55
N GLY A 32 10.10 5.08 1.40
CA GLY A 32 10.46 5.50 2.76
C GLY A 32 11.42 6.69 2.77
N TYR A 33 12.39 6.71 1.85
CA TYR A 33 13.29 7.84 1.66
C TYR A 33 12.56 9.08 1.17
N LEU A 34 11.75 8.96 0.09
CA LEU A 34 11.02 10.07 -0.52
C LEU A 34 9.99 10.70 0.41
N CYS A 35 9.32 9.87 1.22
CA CYS A 35 8.29 10.34 2.14
C CYS A 35 8.84 10.71 3.52
N GLU A 36 10.15 10.51 3.76
CA GLU A 36 10.81 10.66 5.06
C GLU A 36 10.13 9.83 6.18
N LEU A 37 9.78 8.59 5.86
CA LEU A 37 9.05 7.71 6.77
C LEU A 37 9.70 6.33 6.90
N PRO A 38 9.62 5.69 8.08
CA PRO A 38 10.12 4.34 8.25
C PRO A 38 9.46 3.35 7.28
N MET A 39 10.24 2.44 6.70
CA MET A 39 9.73 1.41 5.78
C MET A 39 8.59 0.58 6.36
N LYS A 40 8.63 0.30 7.67
CA LYS A 40 7.56 -0.41 8.38
C LYS A 40 6.22 0.34 8.35
N THR A 41 6.27 1.68 8.35
CA THR A 41 5.11 2.56 8.25
C THR A 41 4.57 2.58 6.82
N ILE A 42 5.46 2.64 5.82
CA ILE A 42 5.07 2.50 4.41
C ILE A 42 4.37 1.16 4.17
N GLY A 43 4.97 0.06 4.63
CA GLY A 43 4.39 -1.27 4.51
C GLY A 43 3.05 -1.42 5.23
N GLU A 44 2.93 -0.92 6.47
CA GLU A 44 1.66 -0.91 7.21
C GLU A 44 0.58 -0.14 6.43
N SER A 45 0.91 1.04 5.90
CA SER A 45 -0.02 1.86 5.11
C SER A 45 -0.46 1.16 3.82
N LEU A 46 0.49 0.59 3.06
CA LEU A 46 0.18 -0.15 1.83
C LEU A 46 -0.77 -1.32 2.09
N ILE A 47 -0.59 -2.06 3.18
CA ILE A 47 -1.46 -3.19 3.53
C ILE A 47 -2.84 -2.71 3.95
N VAL A 48 -2.91 -1.80 4.93
CA VAL A 48 -4.17 -1.40 5.55
C VAL A 48 -5.02 -0.58 4.58
N ASN A 49 -4.43 0.41 3.92
CA ASN A 49 -5.15 1.26 2.98
C ASN A 49 -5.33 0.56 1.63
N GLY A 50 -4.39 -0.29 1.21
CA GLY A 50 -4.55 -1.10 0.00
C GLY A 50 -5.69 -2.10 0.11
N PHE A 51 -5.91 -2.70 1.28
CA PHE A 51 -7.10 -3.53 1.52
C PHE A 51 -8.40 -2.75 1.26
N GLN A 52 -8.46 -1.45 1.54
CA GLN A 52 -9.66 -0.61 1.35
C GLN A 52 -9.91 -0.19 -0.11
N LYS A 53 -8.97 -0.48 -1.02
CA LYS A 53 -9.07 -0.11 -2.44
C LYS A 53 -9.83 -1.16 -3.22
N ASP A 54 -10.91 -0.72 -3.86
CA ASP A 54 -11.74 -1.60 -4.69
C ASP A 54 -10.93 -2.13 -5.89
N GLU A 55 -10.01 -1.33 -6.41
CA GLU A 55 -9.10 -1.68 -7.51
C GLU A 55 -8.25 -2.90 -7.17
N ILE A 56 -7.75 -2.99 -5.94
CA ILE A 56 -6.98 -4.15 -5.46
C ILE A 56 -7.92 -5.33 -5.20
N MET A 57 -9.05 -5.09 -4.52
CA MET A 57 -10.00 -6.15 -4.17
C MET A 57 -10.58 -6.85 -5.41
N ASN A 58 -10.84 -6.08 -6.48
CA ASN A 58 -11.36 -6.61 -7.74
C ASN A 58 -10.35 -7.55 -8.44
N VAL A 59 -9.03 -7.33 -8.27
CA VAL A 59 -8.00 -8.26 -8.77
C VAL A 59 -8.07 -9.59 -8.03
N PHE A 60 -8.31 -9.57 -6.72
CA PHE A 60 -8.36 -10.80 -5.92
C PHE A 60 -9.66 -11.58 -6.05
N GLN A 61 -10.75 -10.93 -6.48
CA GLN A 61 -12.08 -11.52 -6.49
C GLN A 61 -12.15 -12.85 -7.29
N ILE A 62 -11.38 -12.98 -8.38
CA ILE A 62 -11.34 -14.22 -9.19
C ILE A 62 -10.63 -15.38 -8.48
N HIS A 63 -9.90 -15.11 -7.40
CA HIS A 63 -9.13 -16.09 -6.62
C HIS A 63 -9.81 -16.47 -5.30
N PHE A 64 -11.02 -15.96 -5.05
CA PHE A 64 -11.72 -16.26 -3.80
C PHE A 64 -12.32 -17.66 -3.83
N ARG A 65 -11.79 -18.53 -2.97
CA ARG A 65 -12.29 -19.88 -2.73
C ARG A 65 -13.39 -19.92 -1.67
N ARG A 66 -13.43 -18.90 -0.80
CA ARG A 66 -14.38 -18.77 0.30
C ARG A 66 -14.94 -17.35 0.34
N ASN A 67 -16.08 -17.20 1.00
CA ASN A 67 -16.76 -15.90 1.08
C ASN A 67 -15.95 -14.89 1.89
N LEU A 68 -16.04 -13.62 1.50
CA LEU A 68 -15.43 -12.50 2.18
C LEU A 68 -16.46 -11.41 2.46
N THR A 69 -16.50 -10.92 3.70
CA THR A 69 -17.19 -9.67 4.02
C THR A 69 -16.19 -8.54 3.82
N TYR A 70 -16.49 -7.65 2.89
CA TYR A 70 -15.63 -6.55 2.53
C TYR A 70 -16.30 -5.20 2.82
N LYS A 71 -15.54 -4.29 3.44
CA LYS A 71 -16.06 -3.04 4.02
C LYS A 71 -17.27 -3.34 4.93
N THR A 72 -18.25 -2.45 5.02
CA THR A 72 -19.39 -2.63 5.94
C THR A 72 -20.53 -3.45 5.33
N ASN A 73 -20.57 -3.61 4.01
CA ASN A 73 -21.80 -3.97 3.31
C ASN A 73 -21.58 -4.63 1.94
N ARG A 74 -20.35 -5.03 1.57
CA ARG A 74 -20.10 -5.82 0.36
C ARG A 74 -19.81 -7.25 0.76
N PHE A 75 -20.67 -8.18 0.33
CA PHE A 75 -20.43 -9.61 0.48
C PHE A 75 -19.92 -10.16 -0.85
N ILE A 76 -18.76 -10.81 -0.83
CA ILE A 76 -18.14 -11.40 -2.02
C ILE A 76 -18.20 -12.91 -1.88
N ILE A 77 -18.85 -13.55 -2.85
CA ILE A 77 -19.03 -15.01 -2.87
C ILE A 77 -17.81 -15.64 -3.52
N GLY A 78 -17.20 -16.59 -2.83
CA GLY A 78 -16.09 -17.40 -3.36
C GLY A 78 -16.60 -18.69 -4.02
N ASN A 79 -15.75 -19.29 -4.86
CA ASN A 79 -15.97 -20.62 -5.44
C ASN A 79 -14.75 -21.50 -5.16
N LEU A 80 -14.95 -22.68 -4.55
CA LEU A 80 -13.87 -23.61 -4.20
C LEU A 80 -13.05 -24.07 -5.40
N ASP A 81 -13.64 -24.01 -6.61
CA ASP A 81 -12.99 -24.33 -7.88
C ASP A 81 -12.06 -23.22 -8.40
N ASN A 82 -12.07 -22.04 -7.77
CA ASN A 82 -11.17 -20.95 -8.14
C ASN A 82 -9.72 -21.31 -7.80
N GLU A 83 -8.82 -20.98 -8.71
CA GLU A 83 -7.39 -21.13 -8.50
C GLU A 83 -6.91 -20.20 -7.37
N PRO A 84 -6.15 -20.72 -6.38
CA PRO A 84 -5.59 -19.91 -5.32
C PRO A 84 -4.74 -18.77 -5.87
N TYR A 85 -4.70 -17.64 -5.14
CA TYR A 85 -3.81 -16.56 -5.50
C TYR A 85 -2.35 -17.03 -5.39
N ALA A 86 -1.66 -17.12 -6.53
CA ALA A 86 -0.27 -17.56 -6.57
C ALA A 86 0.65 -16.47 -5.98
N LEU A 87 1.26 -16.78 -4.83
CA LEU A 87 2.31 -15.93 -4.27
C LEU A 87 3.56 -16.00 -5.15
N LEU A 88 4.29 -14.88 -5.22
CA LEU A 88 5.56 -14.78 -5.95
C LEU A 88 6.52 -15.87 -5.45
N ARG A 89 7.10 -16.63 -6.39
CA ARG A 89 8.03 -17.74 -6.10
C ARG A 89 9.41 -17.24 -5.66
N ASP A 90 9.83 -16.07 -6.14
CA ASP A 90 11.16 -15.49 -5.85
C ASP A 90 11.12 -14.53 -4.65
N GLN A 91 10.77 -15.06 -3.48
CA GLN A 91 10.78 -14.29 -2.24
C GLN A 91 12.20 -14.13 -1.73
N ALA A 92 12.73 -12.91 -1.81
CA ALA A 92 14.11 -12.62 -1.40
C ALA A 92 14.20 -12.03 0.01
N LYS A 93 13.22 -11.21 0.43
CA LYS A 93 13.27 -10.44 1.69
C LYS A 93 11.93 -10.42 2.39
N ARG A 94 11.95 -10.27 3.73
CA ARG A 94 10.74 -10.12 4.55
C ARG A 94 10.68 -8.74 5.16
N LEU A 95 9.62 -7.98 4.86
CA LEU A 95 9.34 -6.72 5.51
C LEU A 95 8.62 -6.97 6.84
N SER A 96 9.25 -6.60 7.95
CA SER A 96 8.65 -6.69 9.28
C SER A 96 7.73 -5.49 9.52
N VAL A 97 6.42 -5.75 9.61
CA VAL A 97 5.41 -4.73 9.93
C VAL A 97 4.55 -5.19 11.10
N ARG A 98 3.81 -4.25 11.69
CA ARG A 98 2.91 -4.54 12.81
C ARG A 98 1.54 -3.95 12.52
N LEU A 99 0.52 -4.79 12.50
CA LEU A 99 -0.87 -4.39 12.25
C LEU A 99 -1.65 -4.29 13.57
N ARG A 100 -2.60 -3.37 13.66
CA ARG A 100 -3.57 -3.36 14.78
C ARG A 100 -4.42 -4.63 14.74
N SER A 101 -5.01 -5.02 15.87
CA SER A 101 -5.77 -6.28 15.96
C SER A 101 -6.88 -6.34 14.89
N ASN A 102 -7.70 -5.29 14.78
CA ASN A 102 -8.77 -5.22 13.77
C ASN A 102 -8.25 -5.31 12.32
N ASP A 103 -7.13 -4.66 12.02
CA ASP A 103 -6.54 -4.72 10.67
C ASP A 103 -5.98 -6.12 10.39
N TYR A 104 -5.34 -6.74 11.38
CA TYR A 104 -4.85 -8.11 11.28
C TYR A 104 -6.00 -9.09 10.99
N GLU A 105 -7.12 -8.99 11.73
CA GLU A 105 -8.28 -9.87 11.51
C GLU A 105 -8.85 -9.71 10.10
N ARG A 106 -8.98 -8.47 9.59
CA ARG A 106 -9.42 -8.21 8.20
C ARG A 106 -8.50 -8.86 7.16
N ILE A 107 -7.18 -8.75 7.35
CA ILE A 107 -6.22 -9.41 6.46
C ILE A 107 -6.29 -10.93 6.62
N SER A 108 -6.61 -11.45 7.81
CA SER A 108 -6.81 -12.88 8.05
C SER A 108 -8.06 -13.42 7.34
N GLU A 109 -9.15 -12.66 7.31
CA GLU A 109 -10.35 -13.00 6.55
C GLU A 109 -10.07 -13.05 5.05
N LEU A 110 -9.34 -12.06 4.51
CA LEU A 110 -8.89 -12.09 3.11
C LEU A 110 -8.01 -13.30 2.82
N ALA A 111 -7.06 -13.60 3.71
CA ALA A 111 -6.17 -14.74 3.58
C ALA A 111 -6.96 -16.07 3.53
N TYR A 112 -7.97 -16.20 4.39
CA TYR A 112 -8.89 -17.33 4.38
C TYR A 112 -9.73 -17.41 3.09
N ALA A 113 -10.22 -16.28 2.59
CA ALA A 113 -10.97 -16.21 1.34
C ALA A 113 -10.14 -16.66 0.13
N MET A 114 -8.86 -16.29 0.07
CA MET A 114 -7.94 -16.63 -1.03
C MET A 114 -7.18 -17.95 -0.85
N ASP A 115 -7.34 -18.62 0.29
CA ASP A 115 -6.61 -19.84 0.65
C ASP A 115 -5.08 -19.65 0.73
N VAL A 116 -4.65 -18.54 1.33
CA VAL A 116 -3.23 -18.21 1.57
C VAL A 116 -2.97 -17.91 3.04
N SER A 117 -1.69 -17.77 3.42
CA SER A 117 -1.33 -17.28 4.76
C SER A 117 -1.60 -15.78 4.90
N VAL A 118 -1.79 -15.28 6.13
CA VAL A 118 -1.92 -13.84 6.43
C VAL A 118 -0.76 -13.01 5.86
N GLN A 119 0.46 -13.56 5.94
CA GLN A 119 1.65 -12.93 5.38
C GLN A 119 1.60 -12.89 3.85
N GLY A 120 1.08 -13.96 3.23
CA GLY A 120 0.82 -14.02 1.80
C GLY A 120 -0.20 -12.98 1.35
N ALA A 121 -1.35 -12.89 2.02
CA ALA A 121 -2.36 -11.87 1.70
C ALA A 121 -1.82 -10.44 1.81
N ALA A 122 -1.05 -10.14 2.86
CA ALA A 122 -0.37 -8.86 3.01
C ALA A 122 0.62 -8.59 1.86
N ALA A 123 1.38 -9.60 1.44
CA ALA A 123 2.31 -9.50 0.31
C ALA A 123 1.56 -9.28 -1.01
N SER A 124 0.43 -9.95 -1.23
CA SER A 124 -0.42 -9.76 -2.41
C SER A 124 -0.95 -8.33 -2.47
N ILE A 125 -1.44 -7.77 -1.36
CA ILE A 125 -1.91 -6.37 -1.33
C ILE A 125 -0.77 -5.42 -1.69
N ILE A 126 0.42 -5.57 -1.09
CA ILE A 126 1.58 -4.73 -1.43
C ILE A 126 1.93 -4.87 -2.92
N THR A 127 1.91 -6.09 -3.43
CA THR A 127 2.23 -6.38 -4.83
C THR A 127 1.30 -5.62 -5.76
N GLU A 128 -0.02 -5.72 -5.54
CA GLU A 128 -1.01 -5.06 -6.40
C GLU A 128 -1.01 -3.54 -6.21
N ALA A 129 -0.80 -3.05 -4.99
CA ALA A 129 -0.65 -1.63 -4.74
C ALA A 129 0.54 -1.04 -5.50
N LEU A 130 1.72 -1.69 -5.46
CA LEU A 130 2.93 -1.20 -6.13
C LEU A 130 2.86 -1.31 -7.66
N LYS A 131 2.15 -2.32 -8.20
CA LYS A 131 1.89 -2.42 -9.65
C LYS A 131 1.00 -1.29 -10.15
N GLN A 132 0.00 -0.92 -9.36
CA GLN A 132 -0.97 0.11 -9.71
C GLN A 132 -0.51 1.47 -9.18
N GLY A 133 0.38 2.13 -9.93
CA GLY A 133 1.01 3.40 -9.51
C GLY A 133 0.02 4.44 -8.95
N LYS A 134 -1.11 4.65 -9.64
CA LYS A 134 -2.19 5.53 -9.17
C LYS A 134 -2.68 5.16 -7.76
N VAL A 135 -2.97 3.88 -7.51
CA VAL A 135 -3.42 3.39 -6.21
C VAL A 135 -2.34 3.59 -5.15
N MET A 136 -1.08 3.29 -5.48
CA MET A 136 0.05 3.55 -4.58
C MET A 136 0.12 5.04 -4.20
N TYR A 137 0.07 5.96 -5.16
CA TYR A 137 0.11 7.40 -4.89
C TYR A 137 -1.04 7.87 -4.02
N GLU A 138 -2.25 7.37 -4.27
CA GLU A 138 -3.42 7.66 -3.44
C GLU A 138 -3.28 7.14 -2.00
N ILE A 139 -2.62 6.00 -1.80
CA ILE A 139 -2.34 5.45 -0.46
C ILE A 139 -1.25 6.27 0.25
N MET A 140 -0.23 6.73 -0.48
CA MET A 140 0.90 7.47 0.08
C MET A 140 0.56 8.93 0.39
N ALA A 141 -0.31 9.59 -0.39
CA ALA A 141 -0.60 11.01 -0.23
C ALA A 141 -1.11 11.41 1.17
N PRO A 142 -2.08 10.71 1.79
CA PRO A 142 -2.49 11.01 3.17
C PRO A 142 -1.37 10.82 4.18
N LEU A 143 -0.47 9.87 3.92
CA LEU A 143 0.65 9.58 4.79
C LEU A 143 1.72 10.68 4.70
N ILE A 144 2.04 11.16 3.49
CA ILE A 144 2.89 12.34 3.27
C ILE A 144 2.29 13.53 3.99
N LYS A 145 0.99 13.81 3.77
CA LYS A 145 0.28 14.91 4.43
C LYS A 145 0.43 14.87 5.95
N SER A 146 0.35 13.69 6.57
CA SER A 146 0.48 13.55 8.02
C SER A 146 1.88 13.82 8.57
N ASN A 147 2.89 13.89 7.70
CA ASN A 147 4.29 14.14 8.04
C ASN A 147 4.75 15.57 7.66
N LEU A 148 3.91 16.36 6.98
CA LEU A 148 4.22 17.75 6.62
C LEU A 148 3.82 18.71 7.75
N ASP A 149 4.55 19.81 7.88
CA ASP A 149 4.17 20.89 8.79
C ASP A 149 2.94 21.67 8.28
N GLU A 150 2.25 22.35 9.20
CA GLU A 150 1.01 23.06 8.88
C GLU A 150 1.19 24.18 7.85
N ALA A 151 2.35 24.85 7.83
CA ALA A 151 2.62 25.92 6.88
C ALA A 151 2.75 25.35 5.46
N THR A 152 3.48 24.24 5.30
CA THR A 152 3.60 23.51 4.03
C THR A 152 2.24 22.96 3.58
N ILE A 153 1.45 22.37 4.48
CA ILE A 153 0.07 21.94 4.18
C ILE A 153 -0.78 23.12 3.68
N GLY A 154 -0.63 24.29 4.30
CA GLY A 154 -1.30 25.52 3.89
C GLY A 154 -0.92 25.95 2.48
N GLN A 155 0.36 25.89 2.13
CA GLN A 155 0.86 26.21 0.78
C GLN A 155 0.33 25.24 -0.26
N VAL A 156 0.44 23.93 -0.03
CA VAL A 156 -0.05 22.90 -0.95
C VAL A 156 -1.57 23.02 -1.13
N ARG A 157 -2.31 23.36 -0.07
CA ARG A 157 -3.76 23.59 -0.16
C ARG A 157 -4.10 24.79 -1.03
N ARG A 158 -3.35 25.88 -0.96
CA ARG A 158 -3.54 27.05 -1.84
C ARG A 158 -3.27 26.67 -3.29
N ILE A 159 -2.23 25.89 -3.56
CA ILE A 159 -1.95 25.36 -4.91
C ILE A 159 -3.12 24.52 -5.40
N ALA A 160 -3.57 23.54 -4.60
CA ALA A 160 -4.71 22.69 -4.96
C ALA A 160 -5.97 23.52 -5.26
N SER A 161 -6.31 24.48 -4.40
CA SER A 161 -7.47 25.37 -4.59
C SER A 161 -7.35 26.25 -5.83
N HIS A 162 -6.13 26.71 -6.16
CA HIS A 162 -5.89 27.52 -7.34
C HIS A 162 -6.04 26.72 -8.64
N ILE A 163 -5.59 25.46 -8.64
CA ILE A 163 -5.77 24.55 -9.77
C ILE A 163 -7.25 24.20 -9.90
N ASP A 164 -7.90 23.83 -8.80
CA ASP A 164 -9.33 23.49 -8.73
C ASP A 164 -10.21 24.60 -9.32
N ALA A 165 -9.97 25.86 -8.93
CA ALA A 165 -10.72 27.01 -9.46
C ALA A 165 -10.57 27.22 -10.97
N LYS A 166 -9.54 26.64 -11.59
CA LYS A 166 -9.28 26.69 -13.04
C LYS A 166 -9.68 25.40 -13.76
N SER A 167 -10.14 24.38 -13.03
CA SER A 167 -10.56 23.09 -13.57
C SER A 167 -12.07 23.10 -13.82
N PRO A 168 -12.53 23.09 -15.09
CA PRO A 168 -13.96 23.20 -15.40
C PRO A 168 -14.78 21.96 -15.02
N HIS A 169 -14.16 20.79 -14.89
CA HIS A 169 -14.85 19.51 -14.69
C HIS A 169 -14.24 18.61 -13.61
N ASP A 170 -13.06 18.96 -13.09
CA ASP A 170 -12.31 18.11 -12.18
C ASP A 170 -12.14 18.79 -10.82
N TYR A 171 -12.43 18.06 -9.75
CA TYR A 171 -12.15 18.50 -8.39
C TYR A 171 -10.71 18.13 -8.01
N VAL A 172 -9.91 19.14 -7.65
CA VAL A 172 -8.50 18.96 -7.30
C VAL A 172 -8.30 19.07 -5.79
N THR A 173 -7.98 17.95 -5.16
CA THR A 173 -7.72 17.87 -3.72
C THR A 173 -6.23 18.04 -3.39
N LEU A 174 -5.94 18.44 -2.16
CA LEU A 174 -4.57 18.44 -1.62
C LEU A 174 -3.89 17.06 -1.74
N ASN A 175 -4.61 15.97 -1.50
CA ASN A 175 -4.03 14.62 -1.62
C ASN A 175 -3.69 14.28 -3.07
N MET A 176 -4.49 14.71 -4.05
CA MET A 176 -4.16 14.53 -5.47
C MET A 176 -2.88 15.26 -5.84
N VAL A 177 -2.70 16.50 -5.35
CA VAL A 177 -1.47 17.27 -5.59
C VAL A 177 -0.25 16.56 -4.96
N LEU A 178 -0.37 16.07 -3.72
CA LEU A 178 0.71 15.32 -3.07
C LEU A 178 1.03 14.00 -3.77
N GLY A 179 0.01 13.27 -4.21
CA GLY A 179 0.18 12.04 -4.98
C GLY A 179 0.89 12.29 -6.30
N TYR A 180 0.49 13.34 -7.02
CA TYR A 180 1.15 13.78 -8.25
C TYR A 180 2.60 14.24 -8.01
N ALA A 181 2.87 14.97 -6.93
CA ALA A 181 4.23 15.38 -6.57
C ALA A 181 5.13 14.16 -6.32
N LEU A 182 4.63 13.14 -5.61
CA LEU A 182 5.35 11.88 -5.40
C LEU A 182 5.58 11.13 -6.73
N GLU A 183 4.58 11.09 -7.61
CA GLU A 183 4.71 10.52 -8.95
C GLU A 183 5.86 11.17 -9.72
N LYS A 184 5.89 12.50 -9.77
CA LYS A 184 6.95 13.25 -10.46
C LYS A 184 8.32 13.08 -9.83
N ALA A 185 8.42 13.06 -8.49
CA ALA A 185 9.68 12.79 -7.82
C ALA A 185 10.27 11.41 -8.22
N ILE A 186 9.44 10.37 -8.30
CA ILE A 186 9.86 9.04 -8.74
C ILE A 186 10.27 9.04 -10.21
N GLU A 187 9.51 9.68 -11.09
CA GLU A 187 9.86 9.79 -12.52
C GLU A 187 11.19 10.50 -12.75
N GLU A 188 11.44 11.59 -12.04
CA GLU A 188 12.68 12.36 -12.13
C GLU A 188 13.88 11.54 -11.65
N GLN A 189 13.76 10.83 -10.53
CA GLN A 189 14.82 9.93 -10.05
C GLN A 189 15.15 8.83 -11.07
N LYS A 190 14.14 8.25 -11.74
CA LYS A 190 14.37 7.27 -12.81
C LYS A 190 15.16 7.87 -13.98
N LYS A 191 14.81 9.08 -14.41
CA LYS A 191 15.54 9.79 -15.48
C LYS A 191 17.00 10.03 -15.10
N VAL A 192 17.25 10.51 -13.89
CA VAL A 192 18.62 10.73 -13.39
C VAL A 192 19.41 9.42 -13.39
N ARG A 193 18.85 8.32 -12.88
CA ARG A 193 19.52 7.00 -12.90
C ARG A 193 19.86 6.55 -14.32
N MET A 194 18.93 6.67 -15.27
CA MET A 194 19.18 6.30 -16.67
C MET A 194 20.32 7.12 -17.29
N VAL A 195 20.37 8.43 -17.02
CA VAL A 195 21.45 9.30 -17.51
C VAL A 195 22.79 8.89 -16.90
N LEU A 196 22.84 8.67 -15.59
CA LEU A 196 24.06 8.24 -14.88
C LEU A 196 24.54 6.87 -15.36
N ASP A 197 23.64 5.91 -15.58
CA ASP A 197 23.97 4.59 -16.13
C ASP A 197 24.47 4.69 -17.58
N GLY A 198 23.89 5.59 -18.37
CA GLY A 198 24.37 5.92 -19.71
C GLY A 198 25.79 6.47 -19.69
N TRP A 199 26.08 7.41 -18.78
CA TRP A 199 27.43 7.94 -18.58
C TRP A 199 28.41 6.85 -18.14
N ARG A 200 28.01 6.02 -17.17
CA ARG A 200 28.84 4.90 -16.69
C ARG A 200 29.19 3.92 -17.81
N LYS A 201 28.24 3.58 -18.69
CA LYS A 201 28.47 2.71 -19.84
C LYS A 201 29.34 3.37 -20.91
N GLY A 202 29.16 4.68 -21.14
CA GLY A 202 29.98 5.46 -22.06
C GLY A 202 31.42 5.67 -21.59
N LEU A 203 31.64 5.66 -20.27
CA LEU A 203 32.95 5.88 -19.65
C LEU A 203 33.91 4.69 -19.69
N LYS A 204 33.52 3.52 -20.22
CA LYS A 204 34.34 2.28 -20.32
C LYS A 204 35.62 2.31 -19.45
N LEU A 205 35.42 2.22 -18.14
CA LEU A 205 36.40 1.68 -17.20
C LEU A 205 36.12 0.18 -17.07
#